data_AF-A0A4Q8QJX9-F1
#
_entry.id   AF-A0A4Q8QJX9-F1
#
_cell.length_a   1.000
_cell.length_b   1.000
_cell.length_c   1.000
_cell.angle_alpha   90.00
_cell.angle_beta   90.00
_cell.angle_gamma   90.00
#
_symmetry.space_group_name_H-M   'P 1'
#
loop_
_entity.id
_entity.type
_entity.pdbx_description
1 polymer ?
#
loop_
_entity_poly.entity_id
_entity_poly.type
_entity_poly.pdbx_seq_one_letter_code
_entity_poly.pdbx_strand_id
1 'polypeptide(L)'
;MPVRWLRPGTCASVGKAARPEPTGAWWGPNHNPAEARSPVGEIVVPILLWFAAIGCGLLAGLYFAFSTFVMRALGRIERASGIAAMNAINVDIVRSPFMPLFLGTTLVSAILAALAVFRLGEPGAAAMLAGGVLYVVGMFVVTMIFNVPLNNALAAADPASTEAASIWARYLKEWTFWNHVRTVASTAACALFIAAIAAD
;
A
#
# COMPACT_ATOMS: atom_id res chain seq x y z
N MET A 1 -79.91 -80.46 -16.87
CA MET A 1 -78.72 -80.04 -16.10
C MET A 1 -77.57 -80.94 -16.53
N PRO A 2 -76.37 -80.45 -16.92
CA PRO A 2 -75.46 -79.73 -16.02
C PRO A 2 -74.68 -78.51 -16.59
N VAL A 3 -74.30 -77.66 -15.64
CA VAL A 3 -72.98 -77.01 -15.39
C VAL A 3 -72.38 -76.03 -16.40
N ARG A 4 -72.36 -74.78 -15.92
CA ARG A 4 -71.75 -73.54 -16.42
C ARG A 4 -70.25 -73.51 -16.08
N TRP A 5 -69.38 -73.38 -17.08
CA TRP A 5 -67.97 -73.06 -16.90
C TRP A 5 -67.74 -71.55 -17.07
N LEU A 6 -67.22 -70.92 -16.01
CA LEU A 6 -66.78 -69.53 -15.97
C LEU A 6 -65.47 -69.37 -16.76
N ARG A 7 -65.40 -68.30 -17.56
CA ARG A 7 -64.23 -67.92 -18.35
C ARG A 7 -63.07 -67.45 -17.46
N PRO A 8 -61.81 -67.60 -17.90
CA PRO A 8 -60.63 -67.14 -17.17
C PRO A 8 -60.55 -65.61 -17.07
N GLY A 9 -59.95 -65.14 -15.97
CA GLY A 9 -59.98 -63.77 -15.52
C GLY A 9 -59.30 -62.73 -16.40
N THR A 10 -59.90 -61.54 -16.42
CA THR A 10 -59.23 -60.28 -16.72
C THR A 10 -58.70 -59.70 -15.41
N CYS A 11 -57.39 -59.85 -15.17
CA CYS A 11 -56.70 -59.10 -14.13
C CYS A 11 -56.65 -57.63 -14.57
N ALA A 12 -57.22 -56.73 -13.76
CA ALA A 12 -57.17 -55.31 -14.01
C ALA A 12 -55.71 -54.83 -14.06
N SER A 13 -55.35 -54.09 -15.10
CA SER A 13 -54.06 -53.40 -15.18
C SER A 13 -53.97 -52.41 -14.02
N VAL A 14 -53.12 -52.70 -13.03
CA VAL A 14 -52.66 -51.71 -12.06
C VAL A 14 -51.97 -50.62 -12.86
N GLY A 15 -52.59 -49.44 -12.92
CA GLY A 15 -51.98 -48.25 -13.50
C GLY A 15 -50.64 -48.01 -12.81
N LYS A 16 -49.55 -47.95 -13.58
CA LYS A 16 -48.28 -47.43 -13.06
C LYS A 16 -48.56 -46.01 -12.59
N ALA A 17 -48.60 -45.81 -11.27
CA ALA A 17 -48.48 -44.48 -10.70
C ALA A 17 -47.23 -43.84 -11.30
N ALA A 18 -47.38 -42.69 -11.95
CA ALA A 18 -46.25 -41.92 -12.43
C ALA A 18 -45.30 -41.69 -11.25
N ARG A 19 -44.03 -42.05 -11.42
CA ARG A 19 -43.00 -41.68 -10.44
C ARG A 19 -43.02 -40.14 -10.35
N PRO A 20 -43.11 -39.54 -9.15
CA PRO A 20 -42.87 -38.11 -9.04
C PRO A 20 -41.47 -37.83 -9.60
N GLU A 21 -41.38 -36.83 -10.46
CA GLU A 21 -40.08 -36.33 -10.94
C GLU A 21 -39.21 -36.01 -9.72
N PRO A 22 -37.89 -36.29 -9.77
CA PRO A 22 -37.01 -35.87 -8.69
C PRO A 22 -36.94 -34.34 -8.70
N THR A 23 -37.78 -33.70 -7.90
CA THR A 23 -37.59 -32.32 -7.46
C THR A 23 -36.39 -32.31 -6.52
N GLY A 24 -35.19 -32.24 -7.11
CA GLY A 24 -33.95 -32.51 -6.40
C GLY A 24 -32.70 -32.04 -7.12
N ALA A 25 -32.71 -30.81 -7.63
CA ALA A 25 -31.48 -30.04 -7.72
C ALA A 25 -31.38 -29.21 -6.44
N TRP A 26 -30.76 -29.77 -5.39
CA TRP A 26 -30.36 -29.03 -4.17
C TRP A 26 -29.09 -28.20 -4.39
N TRP A 27 -28.74 -27.98 -5.65
CA TRP A 27 -27.51 -27.34 -6.10
C TRP A 27 -27.89 -26.26 -7.11
N GLY A 28 -27.90 -25.02 -6.64
CA GLY A 28 -27.68 -23.81 -7.43
C GLY A 28 -26.98 -22.80 -6.52
N PRO A 29 -26.26 -21.79 -7.05
CA PRO A 29 -25.62 -21.66 -8.35
C PRO A 29 -24.21 -22.29 -8.33
N ASN A 30 -23.53 -22.31 -9.50
CA ASN A 30 -22.11 -22.66 -9.62
C ASN A 30 -21.28 -21.98 -8.52
N HIS A 31 -20.88 -22.71 -7.47
CA HIS A 31 -19.91 -22.22 -6.50
C HIS A 31 -18.54 -22.29 -7.16
N ASN A 32 -18.23 -21.29 -7.99
CA ASN A 32 -16.87 -21.11 -8.49
C ASN A 32 -16.00 -20.71 -7.28
N PRO A 33 -15.08 -21.57 -6.80
CA PRO A 33 -14.26 -21.23 -5.64
C PRO A 33 -13.34 -20.01 -5.89
N ALA A 34 -13.22 -19.56 -7.14
CA ALA A 34 -12.54 -18.33 -7.52
C ALA A 34 -13.28 -17.04 -7.12
N GLU A 35 -14.57 -17.10 -6.74
CA GLU A 35 -15.40 -15.91 -6.47
C GLU A 35 -15.62 -15.64 -4.97
N ALA A 36 -15.14 -16.51 -4.08
CA ALA A 36 -15.30 -16.32 -2.64
C ALA A 36 -14.26 -15.32 -2.08
N ARG A 37 -14.32 -14.06 -2.51
CA ARG A 37 -13.63 -12.97 -1.81
C ARG A 37 -14.29 -12.81 -0.44
N SER A 38 -13.49 -12.75 0.62
CA SER A 38 -14.04 -12.45 1.93
C SER A 38 -14.54 -11.00 1.93
N PRO A 39 -15.76 -10.70 2.42
CA PRO A 39 -16.28 -9.33 2.47
C PRO A 39 -15.34 -8.35 3.19
N VAL A 40 -14.53 -8.88 4.11
CA VAL A 40 -13.50 -8.13 4.85
C VAL A 40 -12.37 -7.68 3.92
N GLY A 41 -11.92 -8.52 2.98
CA GLY A 41 -10.84 -8.19 2.05
C GLY A 41 -11.20 -7.11 1.02
N GLU A 42 -12.49 -7.01 0.66
CA GLU A 42 -13.03 -5.99 -0.24
C GLU A 42 -13.12 -4.62 0.42
N ILE A 43 -13.35 -4.56 1.73
CA ILE A 43 -13.42 -3.29 2.48
C ILE A 43 -12.02 -2.84 2.91
N VAL A 44 -11.16 -3.76 3.32
CA VAL A 44 -9.85 -3.43 3.91
C VAL A 44 -8.89 -2.83 2.88
N VAL A 45 -8.80 -3.37 1.67
CA VAL A 45 -7.82 -2.90 0.68
C VAL A 45 -8.06 -1.46 0.23
N PRO A 46 -9.29 -1.03 -0.10
CA PRO A 46 -9.57 0.37 -0.41
C PRO A 46 -9.20 1.32 0.73
N ILE A 47 -9.48 0.96 1.99
CA ILE A 47 -9.09 1.77 3.15
C ILE A 47 -7.57 1.91 3.23
N LEU A 48 -6.83 0.82 3.05
CA LEU A 48 -5.37 0.83 3.04
C LEU A 48 -4.81 1.67 1.88
N LEU A 49 -5.39 1.57 0.68
CA LEU A 49 -5.00 2.36 -0.48
C LEU A 49 -5.20 3.85 -0.24
N TRP A 50 -6.36 4.27 0.29
CA TRP A 50 -6.62 5.67 0.63
C TRP A 50 -5.67 6.19 1.70
N PHE A 51 -5.44 5.42 2.76
CA PHE A 51 -4.47 5.76 3.80
C PHE A 51 -3.05 5.93 3.22
N ALA A 52 -2.63 5.00 2.35
CA ALA A 52 -1.32 5.05 1.71
C ALA A 52 -1.20 6.25 0.77
N ALA A 53 -2.19 6.52 -0.08
CA ALA A 53 -2.19 7.65 -1.00
C ALA A 53 -2.08 8.98 -0.26
N ILE A 54 -2.90 9.21 0.77
CA ILE A 54 -2.88 10.44 1.57
C ILE A 54 -1.55 10.56 2.31
N GLY A 55 -1.08 9.50 2.95
CA GLY A 55 0.21 9.49 3.66
C GLY A 55 1.38 9.79 2.74
N CYS A 56 1.42 9.19 1.55
CA CYS A 56 2.43 9.45 0.53
C CYS A 56 2.38 10.91 0.07
N GLY A 57 1.19 11.47 -0.15
CA GLY A 57 1.00 12.86 -0.53
C GLY A 57 1.50 13.86 0.52
N LEU A 58 1.16 13.65 1.79
CA LEU A 58 1.64 14.49 2.89
C LEU A 58 3.18 14.47 3.01
N LEU A 59 3.77 13.28 2.92
CA LEU A 59 5.22 13.12 3.03
C LEU A 59 5.96 13.65 1.80
N ALA A 60 5.41 13.44 0.59
CA ALA A 60 5.90 14.07 -0.62
C ALA A 60 5.92 15.60 -0.53
N GLY A 61 4.83 16.21 0.00
CA GLY A 61 4.75 17.65 0.20
C GLY A 61 5.83 18.18 1.17
N LEU A 62 6.06 17.48 2.28
CA LEU A 62 7.14 17.81 3.21
C LEU A 62 8.51 17.74 2.51
N TYR A 63 8.81 16.62 1.83
CA TYR A 63 10.10 16.47 1.15
C TYR A 63 10.27 17.49 0.03
N PHE A 64 9.21 17.82 -0.71
CA PHE A 64 9.21 18.85 -1.73
C PHE A 64 9.58 20.22 -1.15
N ALA A 65 8.99 20.62 -0.03
CA ALA A 65 9.31 21.87 0.65
C ALA A 65 10.80 21.92 1.05
N PHE A 66 11.31 20.82 1.62
CA PHE A 66 12.72 20.71 1.99
C PHE A 66 13.66 20.84 0.78
N SER A 67 13.34 20.12 -0.28
CA SER A 67 14.07 20.07 -1.54
C SER A 67 14.12 21.42 -2.27
N THR A 68 13.02 22.18 -2.25
CA THR A 68 12.88 23.36 -3.10
C THR A 68 13.33 24.65 -2.42
N PHE A 69 13.04 24.84 -1.14
CA PHE A 69 13.33 26.11 -0.49
C PHE A 69 13.90 26.03 0.94
N VAL A 70 13.59 25.01 1.76
CA VAL A 70 14.11 25.00 3.15
C VAL A 70 15.62 24.83 3.17
N MET A 71 16.16 23.83 2.45
CA MET A 71 17.61 23.60 2.41
C MET A 71 18.36 24.79 1.80
N ARG A 72 17.77 25.43 0.77
CA ARG A 72 18.32 26.66 0.18
C ARG A 72 18.28 27.84 1.15
N ALA A 73 17.25 27.97 1.97
CA ALA A 73 17.17 29.01 2.99
C ALA A 73 18.24 28.80 4.08
N LEU A 74 18.37 27.57 4.58
CA LEU A 74 19.39 27.20 5.57
C LEU A 74 20.81 27.39 5.04
N GLY A 75 21.05 27.14 3.74
CA GLY A 75 22.36 27.37 3.11
C GLY A 75 22.72 28.84 2.90
N ARG A 76 21.78 29.78 3.01
CA ARG A 76 22.01 31.23 2.83
C ARG A 76 22.30 31.98 4.12
N ILE A 77 21.96 31.40 5.27
CA ILE A 77 22.25 32.00 6.58
C ILE A 77 23.65 31.61 7.05
N GLU A 78 24.07 32.17 8.19
CA GLU A 78 25.33 31.78 8.82
C GLU A 78 25.37 30.26 9.05
N ARG A 79 26.50 29.64 8.70
CA ARG A 79 26.69 28.18 8.75
C ARG A 79 26.33 27.59 10.10
N ALA A 80 26.84 28.16 11.19
CA ALA A 80 26.58 27.65 12.53
C ALA A 80 25.08 27.66 12.85
N SER A 81 24.37 28.74 12.48
CA SER A 81 22.91 28.83 12.61
C SER A 81 22.18 27.81 11.73
N GLY A 82 22.63 27.61 10.49
CA GLY A 82 22.04 26.61 9.57
C GLY A 82 22.18 25.18 10.08
N ILE A 83 23.36 24.81 10.58
CA ILE A 83 23.61 23.51 11.21
C ILE A 83 22.74 23.34 12.45
N ALA A 84 22.73 24.33 13.35
CA ALA A 84 21.95 24.29 14.58
C ALA A 84 20.45 24.14 14.31
N ALA A 85 19.92 24.92 13.36
CA ALA A 85 18.52 24.85 12.96
C ALA A 85 18.17 23.47 12.36
N MET A 86 19.01 22.92 11.48
CA MET A 86 18.76 21.61 10.89
C MET A 86 18.82 20.48 11.93
N ASN A 87 19.75 20.54 12.88
CA ASN A 87 19.83 19.58 13.98
C ASN A 87 18.60 19.65 14.88
N ALA A 88 18.11 20.86 15.20
CA ALA A 88 16.86 21.03 15.95
C ALA A 88 15.66 20.43 15.20
N ILE A 89 15.53 20.74 13.91
CA ILE A 89 14.50 20.15 13.03
C ILE A 89 14.55 18.63 13.03
N ASN A 90 15.74 18.03 12.90
CA ASN A 90 15.90 16.57 12.89
C ASN A 90 15.43 15.93 14.22
N VAL A 91 15.69 16.56 15.36
CA VAL A 91 15.21 16.10 16.68
C VAL A 91 13.68 16.19 16.76
N ASP A 92 13.12 17.30 16.33
CA ASP A 92 11.66 17.53 16.40
C ASP A 92 10.91 16.58 15.46
N ILE A 93 11.44 16.31 14.26
CA ILE A 93 10.86 15.34 13.31
C ILE A 93 10.65 13.98 13.98
N VAL A 94 11.66 13.46 14.69
CA VAL A 94 11.60 12.14 15.35
C VAL A 94 10.62 12.12 16.53
N ARG A 95 10.35 13.26 17.15
CA ARG A 95 9.44 13.36 18.32
C ARG A 95 8.01 13.78 17.96
N SER A 96 7.79 14.22 16.72
CA SER A 96 6.50 14.74 16.26
C SER A 96 5.58 13.64 15.70
N PRO A 97 4.31 13.96 15.42
CA PRO A 97 3.38 13.08 14.70
C PRO A 97 3.87 12.65 13.31
N PHE A 98 4.95 13.22 12.79
CA PHE A 98 5.63 12.74 11.59
C PHE A 98 6.01 11.25 11.70
N MET A 99 6.54 10.79 12.83
CA MET A 99 7.02 9.41 12.96
C MET A 99 5.93 8.34 12.80
N PRO A 100 4.78 8.42 13.50
CA PRO A 100 3.70 7.46 13.27
C PRO A 100 3.14 7.54 11.84
N LEU A 101 3.08 8.72 11.22
CA LEU A 101 2.68 8.86 9.81
C LEU A 101 3.70 8.18 8.88
N PHE A 102 4.99 8.46 9.04
CA PHE A 102 6.08 7.90 8.27
C PHE A 102 6.12 6.37 8.34
N LEU A 103 6.11 5.81 9.54
CA LEU A 103 6.13 4.35 9.75
C LEU A 103 4.82 3.70 9.32
N GLY A 104 3.68 4.33 9.62
CA GLY A 104 2.37 3.84 9.24
C GLY A 104 2.21 3.75 7.72
N THR A 105 2.53 4.82 6.98
CA THR A 105 2.48 4.81 5.51
C THR A 105 3.47 3.80 4.93
N THR A 106 4.65 3.62 5.52
CA THR A 106 5.63 2.61 5.10
C THR A 106 5.08 1.20 5.27
N LEU A 107 4.53 0.88 6.45
CA LEU A 107 3.98 -0.43 6.75
C LEU A 107 2.80 -0.75 5.84
N VAL A 108 1.86 0.19 5.68
CA VAL A 108 0.70 -0.01 4.79
C VAL A 108 1.14 -0.18 3.34
N SER A 109 2.11 0.60 2.86
CA SER A 109 2.66 0.45 1.51
C SER A 109 3.30 -0.92 1.29
N ALA A 110 4.03 -1.43 2.28
CA ALA A 110 4.61 -2.78 2.23
C ALA A 110 3.55 -3.88 2.22
N ILE A 111 2.49 -3.73 3.04
CA ILE A 111 1.35 -4.65 3.06
C ILE A 111 0.65 -4.67 1.70
N LEU A 112 0.37 -3.49 1.11
CA LEU A 112 -0.25 -3.37 -0.20
C LEU A 112 0.60 -4.03 -1.30
N ALA A 113 1.92 -3.83 -1.28
CA ALA A 113 2.83 -4.52 -2.21
C ALA A 113 2.75 -6.05 -2.05
N ALA A 114 2.78 -6.56 -0.82
CA ALA A 114 2.68 -8.00 -0.56
C ALA A 114 1.34 -8.58 -1.00
N LEU A 115 0.22 -7.89 -0.72
CA LEU A 115 -1.11 -8.31 -1.15
C LEU A 115 -1.25 -8.31 -2.68
N ALA A 116 -0.61 -7.36 -3.37
CA ALA A 116 -0.68 -7.25 -4.82
C ALA A 116 -0.09 -8.47 -5.55
N VAL A 117 0.90 -9.14 -4.95
CA VAL A 117 1.50 -10.36 -5.51
C VAL A 117 0.47 -11.49 -5.65
N PHE A 118 -0.50 -11.56 -4.74
CA PHE A 118 -1.58 -12.55 -4.78
C PHE A 118 -2.77 -12.12 -5.64
N ARG A 119 -2.78 -10.87 -6.12
CA ARG A 119 -3.84 -10.27 -6.95
C ARG A 119 -3.38 -9.97 -8.38
N LEU A 120 -2.27 -10.56 -8.80
CA LEU A 120 -1.73 -10.34 -10.15
C LEU A 120 -2.77 -10.76 -11.22
N GLY A 121 -3.04 -9.85 -12.15
CA GLY A 121 -4.06 -10.02 -13.19
C GLY A 121 -5.36 -9.27 -12.91
N GLU A 122 -5.57 -8.80 -11.68
CA GLU A 122 -6.69 -7.92 -11.35
C GLU A 122 -6.42 -6.46 -11.77
N PRO A 123 -7.46 -5.69 -12.12
CA PRO A 123 -7.35 -4.24 -12.30
C PRO A 123 -6.67 -3.60 -11.08
N GLY A 124 -5.79 -2.61 -11.31
CA GLY A 124 -5.11 -1.88 -10.25
C GLY A 124 -3.97 -2.62 -9.51
N ALA A 125 -3.89 -3.96 -9.57
CA ALA A 125 -2.88 -4.73 -8.82
C ALA A 125 -1.43 -4.36 -9.17
N ALA A 126 -1.15 -4.13 -10.46
CA ALA A 126 0.18 -3.69 -10.89
C ALA A 126 0.55 -2.30 -10.34
N ALA A 127 -0.40 -1.37 -10.30
CA ALA A 127 -0.20 -0.04 -9.74
C ALA A 127 -0.02 -0.10 -8.22
N MET A 128 -0.81 -0.92 -7.53
CA MET A 128 -0.68 -1.18 -6.09
C MET A 128 0.69 -1.76 -5.73
N LEU A 129 1.17 -2.75 -6.48
CA LEU A 129 2.50 -3.34 -6.30
C LEU A 129 3.60 -2.30 -6.53
N ALA A 130 3.56 -1.61 -7.67
CA ALA A 130 4.56 -0.61 -8.03
C ALA A 130 4.61 0.54 -7.02
N GLY A 131 3.45 1.04 -6.59
CA GLY A 131 3.35 2.12 -5.59
C GLY A 131 3.96 1.70 -4.25
N GLY A 132 3.62 0.51 -3.77
CA GLY A 132 4.15 -0.02 -2.51
C GLY A 132 5.67 -0.23 -2.54
N VAL A 133 6.19 -0.86 -3.61
CA VAL A 133 7.65 -1.07 -3.78
C VAL A 133 8.38 0.26 -3.92
N LEU A 134 7.87 1.18 -4.75
CA LEU A 134 8.50 2.46 -4.97
C LEU A 134 8.56 3.30 -3.69
N TYR A 135 7.50 3.27 -2.88
CA TYR A 135 7.49 3.95 -1.61
C TYR A 135 8.49 3.33 -0.62
N VAL A 136 8.47 2.02 -0.43
CA VAL A 136 9.38 1.35 0.53
C VAL A 136 10.84 1.57 0.11
N VAL A 137 11.18 1.38 -1.16
CA VAL A 137 12.56 1.52 -1.62
C VAL A 137 12.97 3.00 -1.73
N GLY A 138 12.20 3.79 -2.47
CA GLY A 138 12.57 5.17 -2.81
C GLY A 138 12.37 6.18 -1.68
N MET A 139 11.49 5.91 -0.72
CA MET A 139 11.28 6.75 0.45
C MET A 139 11.98 6.15 1.68
N PHE A 140 11.58 4.95 2.13
CA PHE A 140 12.02 4.41 3.43
C PHE A 140 13.48 3.97 3.40
N VAL A 141 13.87 3.12 2.45
CA VAL A 141 15.26 2.62 2.34
C VAL A 141 16.24 3.77 2.06
N VAL A 142 15.90 4.69 1.15
CA VAL A 142 16.70 5.91 0.90
C VAL A 142 16.89 6.72 2.18
N THR A 143 15.83 6.89 2.99
CA THR A 143 15.92 7.60 4.27
C THR A 143 16.93 6.93 5.20
N MET A 144 16.85 5.61 5.36
CA MET A 144 17.69 4.86 6.29
C MET A 144 19.16 4.78 5.84
N ILE A 145 19.42 4.64 4.55
CA ILE A 145 20.77 4.44 4.02
C ILE A 145 21.51 5.76 3.77
N PHE A 146 20.80 6.83 3.41
CA PHE A 146 21.44 8.09 3.02
C PHE A 146 21.12 9.23 3.98
N ASN A 147 19.85 9.55 4.18
CA ASN A 147 19.47 10.74 4.95
C ASN A 147 19.78 10.62 6.45
N VAL A 148 19.49 9.47 7.07
CA VAL A 148 19.77 9.24 8.50
C VAL A 148 21.28 9.29 8.79
N PRO A 149 22.16 8.62 8.02
CA PRO A 149 23.60 8.77 8.21
C PRO A 149 24.11 10.19 8.02
N LEU A 150 23.59 10.93 7.04
CA LEU A 150 23.93 12.35 6.85
C LEU A 150 23.48 13.20 8.05
N ASN A 151 22.29 12.95 8.59
CA ASN A 151 21.78 13.62 9.80
C ASN A 151 22.68 13.34 11.01
N ASN A 152 23.07 12.08 11.21
CA ASN A 152 23.94 11.68 12.31
C ASN A 152 25.34 12.30 12.20
N ALA A 153 25.89 12.35 10.98
CA ALA A 153 27.19 13.00 10.73
C ALA A 153 27.13 14.52 10.99
N LEU A 154 26.02 15.17 10.64
CA LEU A 154 25.81 16.59 10.92
C LEU A 154 25.65 16.86 12.43
N ALA A 155 24.94 15.98 13.14
CA ALA A 155 24.73 16.10 14.58
C ALA A 155 26.02 15.87 15.38
N ALA A 156 26.94 15.05 14.87
CA ALA A 156 28.23 14.77 15.50
C ALA A 156 29.30 15.82 15.20
N ALA A 157 29.07 16.73 14.25
CA ALA A 157 30.04 17.75 13.88
C ALA A 157 30.07 18.89 14.91
N ASP A 158 31.27 19.32 15.30
CA ASP A 158 31.46 20.57 16.06
C ASP A 158 31.28 21.77 15.11
N PRO A 159 30.26 22.64 15.32
CA PRO A 159 30.04 23.80 14.47
C PRO A 159 31.19 24.82 14.45
N ALA A 160 32.04 24.82 15.50
CA ALA A 160 33.21 25.70 15.61
C ALA A 160 34.45 25.15 14.89
N SER A 161 34.42 23.89 14.45
CA SER A 161 35.56 23.25 13.78
C SER A 161 35.78 23.79 12.36
N THR A 162 37.02 23.68 11.89
CA THR A 162 37.41 24.00 10.51
C THR A 162 36.73 23.07 9.49
N GLU A 163 36.41 21.85 9.91
CA GLU A 163 35.76 20.81 9.11
C GLU A 163 34.25 21.05 8.95
N ALA A 164 33.62 21.85 9.82
CA ALA A 164 32.20 22.15 9.77
C ALA A 164 31.75 22.73 8.42
N ALA A 165 32.63 23.51 7.76
CA ALA A 165 32.36 24.09 6.45
C ALA A 165 32.19 23.02 5.37
N SER A 166 33.07 22.01 5.33
CA SER A 166 33.02 20.94 4.33
C SER A 166 31.86 19.98 4.60
N ILE A 167 31.60 19.65 5.87
CA ILE A 167 30.47 18.83 6.29
C ILE A 167 29.15 19.49 5.89
N TRP A 168 28.99 20.80 6.16
CA TRP A 168 27.76 21.51 5.81
C TRP A 168 27.54 21.61 4.30
N ALA A 169 28.59 21.92 3.52
CA ALA A 169 28.49 21.98 2.07
C ALA A 169 28.10 20.61 1.47
N ARG A 170 28.71 19.52 1.96
CA ARG A 170 28.35 18.15 1.57
C ARG A 170 26.91 17.83 1.95
N TYR A 171 26.51 18.15 3.18
CA TYR A 171 25.16 17.91 3.67
C TYR A 171 24.12 18.62 2.80
N LEU A 172 24.27 19.93 2.55
CA LEU A 172 23.36 20.69 1.71
C LEU A 172 23.19 20.08 0.31
N LYS A 173 24.26 19.54 -0.28
CA LYS A 173 24.20 18.93 -1.61
C LYS A 173 23.60 17.53 -1.58
N GLU A 174 24.22 16.61 -0.83
CA GLU A 174 23.88 15.19 -0.84
C GLU A 174 22.53 14.92 -0.16
N TRP A 175 22.26 15.57 0.98
CA TRP A 175 21.00 15.40 1.68
C TRP A 175 19.84 15.86 0.81
N THR A 176 19.98 17.01 0.13
CA THR A 176 18.96 17.55 -0.78
C THR A 176 18.75 16.64 -1.99
N PHE A 177 19.82 16.12 -2.58
CA PHE A 177 19.72 15.15 -3.68
C PHE A 177 18.90 13.92 -3.29
N TRP A 178 19.24 13.27 -2.17
CA TRP A 178 18.49 12.10 -1.70
C TRP A 178 17.06 12.48 -1.27
N ASN A 179 16.85 13.70 -0.78
CA ASN A 179 15.52 14.19 -0.48
C ASN A 179 14.66 14.43 -1.74
N HIS A 180 15.26 14.79 -2.89
CA HIS A 180 14.55 14.80 -4.17
C HIS A 180 14.11 13.39 -4.58
N VAL A 181 14.96 12.39 -4.40
CA VAL A 181 14.60 10.98 -4.67
C VAL A 181 13.39 10.57 -3.84
N ARG A 182 13.38 10.88 -2.53
CA ARG A 182 12.22 10.63 -1.66
C ARG A 182 10.98 11.38 -2.12
N THR A 183 11.12 12.64 -2.53
CA THR A 183 10.02 13.45 -3.07
C THR A 183 9.38 12.75 -4.27
N VAL A 184 10.17 12.41 -5.28
CA VAL A 184 9.69 11.78 -6.52
C VAL A 184 9.08 10.41 -6.23
N ALA A 185 9.73 9.59 -5.41
CA ALA A 185 9.23 8.27 -5.04
C ALA A 185 7.87 8.35 -4.32
N SER A 186 7.73 9.24 -3.34
CA SER A 186 6.48 9.43 -2.61
C SER A 186 5.37 10.02 -3.49
N THR A 187 5.68 10.98 -4.37
CA THR A 187 4.69 11.52 -5.33
C THR A 187 4.22 10.46 -6.31
N ALA A 188 5.14 9.68 -6.89
CA ALA A 188 4.80 8.63 -7.84
C ALA A 188 4.03 7.48 -7.15
N ALA A 189 4.41 7.10 -5.92
CA ALA A 189 3.65 6.13 -5.14
C ALA A 189 2.23 6.61 -4.84
N CYS A 190 2.05 7.89 -4.48
CA CYS A 190 0.72 8.49 -4.30
C CYS A 190 -0.13 8.36 -5.57
N ALA A 191 0.43 8.74 -6.73
CA ALA A 191 -0.27 8.64 -8.01
C ALA A 191 -0.62 7.18 -8.36
N LEU A 192 0.27 6.23 -8.08
CA LEU A 192 0.04 4.80 -8.32
C LEU A 192 -1.05 4.23 -7.40
N PHE A 193 -1.11 4.64 -6.12
CA PHE A 193 -2.20 4.23 -5.24
C PHE A 193 -3.53 4.83 -5.65
N ILE A 194 -3.56 6.10 -6.11
CA ILE A 194 -4.77 6.70 -6.69
C ILE A 194 -5.20 5.95 -7.96
N ALA A 195 -4.25 5.56 -8.82
CA ALA A 195 -4.55 4.78 -10.02
C ALA A 195 -5.09 3.39 -9.67
N ALA A 196 -4.59 2.75 -8.62
CA ALA A 196 -5.13 1.48 -8.12
C ALA A 196 -6.57 1.65 -7.61
N ILE A 197 -6.87 2.72 -6.86
CA ILE A 197 -8.23 3.05 -6.40
C ILE A 197 -9.17 3.29 -7.58
N ALA A 198 -8.71 3.98 -8.62
CA ALA A 198 -9.54 4.32 -9.78
C ALA A 198 -9.77 3.14 -10.74
N ALA A 199 -9.02 2.05 -10.57
CA ALA A 199 -9.10 0.85 -11.40
C ALA A 199 -9.94 -0.26 -10.75
N ASP A 200 -10.24 -0.15 -9.45
CA ASP A 200 -11.07 -1.08 -8.67
C ASP A 200 -12.57 -0.87 -8.97
#